data_AF-A0A8H4X967-F1
#
_entry.id   AF-A0A8H4X967-F1
#
_cell.length_a   1.000
_cell.length_b   1.000
_cell.length_c   1.000
_cell.angle_alpha   90.00
_cell.angle_beta   90.00
_cell.angle_gamma   90.00
#
_symmetry.space_group_name_H-M   'P 1'
#
loop_
_entity.id
_entity.type
_entity.pdbx_description
1 polymer ?
#
loop_
_entity_poly.entity_id
_entity_poly.type
_entity_poly.pdbx_seq_one_letter_code
_entity_poly.pdbx_strand_id
1 'polypeptide(L)'
;MEIAILYNHILRAMGFDAYTAGVRTRGRLEGVPRGDYPGWNHIVNIVTFPDGSKYHSDVAFGGDGATMPMPLIDGLVHENLGTQQIRLKRDWIPHQIHKTEETKLWIYQYRNSADKEWNSFYSFPGIEFYALDWGVVNWWVNTHPDSHQRSNVLTIKFLRRPVENGVRFEGEQEIYGKRMLVNGVVKENLGGRTQIITTCKTEEERIEALEKYFQLFLTDEEKKAIVGYVSELTGTAT
;
A
#
# COMPACT_ATOMS: atom_id res chain seq x y z
N MET A 1 6.57 0.96 7.32
CA MET A 1 6.13 2.27 7.85
C MET A 1 6.91 3.43 7.25
N GLU A 2 8.22 3.27 7.01
CA GLU A 2 9.18 4.33 6.71
C GLU A 2 8.77 5.29 5.59
N ILE A 3 8.33 4.78 4.44
CA ILE A 3 7.96 5.61 3.28
C ILE A 3 6.86 6.63 3.63
N ALA A 4 5.83 6.21 4.38
CA ALA A 4 4.74 7.10 4.75
C ALA A 4 5.15 8.15 5.80
N ILE A 5 6.08 7.81 6.70
CA ILE A 5 6.63 8.75 7.69
C ILE A 5 7.52 9.77 6.99
N LEU A 6 8.40 9.34 6.08
CA LEU A 6 9.21 10.23 5.26
C LEU A 6 8.33 11.20 4.47
N TYR A 7 7.29 10.68 3.81
CA TYR A 7 6.34 11.50 3.07
C TYR A 7 5.60 12.50 3.97
N ASN A 8 5.23 12.12 5.20
CA ASN A 8 4.67 13.05 6.18
C ASN A 8 5.62 14.21 6.47
N HIS A 9 6.89 13.93 6.72
CA HIS A 9 7.89 14.97 6.96
C HIS A 9 8.03 15.92 5.77
N ILE A 10 8.01 15.40 4.53
CA ILE A 10 8.03 16.22 3.32
C ILE A 10 6.80 17.14 3.25
N LEU A 11 5.59 16.60 3.47
CA LEU A 11 4.35 17.40 3.49
C LEU A 11 4.42 18.54 4.52
N ARG A 12 4.84 18.22 5.74
CA ARG A 12 4.97 19.21 6.82
C ARG A 12 6.03 20.26 6.53
N ALA A 13 7.17 19.87 5.96
CA ALA A 13 8.23 20.80 5.55
C ALA A 13 7.77 21.77 4.45
N MET A 14 6.85 21.34 3.58
CA MET A 14 6.20 22.20 2.58
C MET A 14 5.08 23.09 3.15
N GLY A 15 4.76 22.98 4.44
CA GLY A 15 3.76 23.81 5.11
C GLY A 15 2.34 23.23 5.13
N PHE A 16 2.14 21.97 4.73
CA PHE A 16 0.85 21.31 4.89
C PHE A 16 0.58 20.96 6.36
N ASP A 17 -0.67 21.14 6.80
CA ASP A 17 -1.17 20.54 8.04
C ASP A 17 -1.42 19.05 7.80
N ALA A 18 -0.42 18.24 8.14
CA ALA A 18 -0.42 16.81 7.87
C ALA A 18 0.03 16.01 9.09
N TYR A 19 -0.67 14.91 9.35
CA TYR A 19 -0.35 13.96 10.42
C TYR A 19 -0.51 12.52 9.94
N THR A 20 0.08 11.59 10.67
CA THR A 20 0.01 10.16 10.37
C THR A 20 -1.06 9.48 11.21
N ALA A 21 -1.80 8.53 10.65
CA ALA A 21 -2.85 7.78 11.35
C ALA A 21 -2.69 6.26 11.19
N GLY A 22 -3.01 5.53 12.26
CA GLY A 22 -3.00 4.06 12.29
C GLY A 22 -4.07 3.43 11.41
N VAL A 23 -3.71 2.34 10.72
CA VAL A 23 -4.58 1.61 9.79
C VAL A 23 -4.59 0.12 10.13
N ARG A 24 -5.75 -0.52 9.95
CA ARG A 24 -5.91 -1.97 9.98
C ARG A 24 -6.09 -2.50 8.57
N THR A 25 -5.15 -3.29 8.06
CA THR A 25 -5.25 -3.90 6.74
C THR A 25 -5.72 -5.33 6.83
N ARG A 26 -6.72 -5.71 6.05
CA ARG A 26 -7.17 -7.11 5.98
C ARG A 26 -6.12 -7.98 5.29
N GLY A 27 -6.02 -9.23 5.74
CA GLY A 27 -5.26 -10.25 5.06
C GLY A 27 -5.78 -10.47 3.64
N ARG A 28 -4.93 -11.01 2.77
CA ARG A 28 -5.28 -11.28 1.37
C ARG A 28 -5.13 -12.76 1.08
N LEU A 29 -6.12 -13.34 0.42
CA LEU A 29 -6.02 -14.65 -0.19
C LEU A 29 -6.10 -14.45 -1.71
N GLU A 30 -5.05 -14.83 -2.42
CA GLU A 30 -4.94 -14.65 -3.88
C GLU A 30 -5.13 -13.18 -4.32
N GLY A 31 -4.69 -12.23 -3.49
CA GLY A 31 -4.83 -10.79 -3.75
C GLY A 31 -6.18 -10.18 -3.36
N VAL A 32 -7.17 -11.00 -2.99
CA VAL A 32 -8.49 -10.52 -2.55
C VAL A 32 -8.53 -10.40 -1.02
N PRO A 33 -9.01 -9.26 -0.46
CA PRO A 33 -9.17 -9.10 0.98
C PRO A 33 -10.12 -10.14 1.59
N ARG A 34 -9.64 -10.90 2.57
CA ARG A 34 -10.43 -11.90 3.31
C ARG A 34 -10.21 -11.79 4.81
N GLY A 35 -11.16 -12.35 5.57
CA GLY A 35 -11.13 -12.35 7.03
C GLY A 35 -11.41 -10.98 7.65
N ASP A 36 -11.17 -10.89 8.95
CA ASP A 36 -11.36 -9.70 9.76
C ASP A 36 -10.22 -8.67 9.62
N TYR A 37 -10.45 -7.48 10.18
CA TYR A 37 -9.40 -6.48 10.34
C TYR A 37 -8.54 -6.83 11.57
N PRO A 38 -7.21 -6.92 11.44
CA PRO A 38 -6.32 -7.20 12.57
C PRO A 38 -6.11 -5.95 13.44
N GLY A 39 -5.09 -5.98 14.30
CA GLY A 39 -4.56 -4.79 14.96
C GLY A 39 -3.98 -3.76 13.97
N TRP A 40 -3.46 -2.66 14.51
CA TRP A 40 -2.77 -1.64 13.72
C TRP A 40 -1.51 -2.23 13.08
N ASN A 41 -1.42 -2.13 11.76
CA ASN A 41 -0.31 -2.73 11.01
C ASN A 41 0.08 -1.91 9.77
N HIS A 42 -0.55 -0.75 9.56
CA HIS A 42 -0.26 0.14 8.44
C HIS A 42 -0.47 1.60 8.84
N ILE A 43 -0.10 2.51 7.93
CA ILE A 43 0.00 3.95 8.14
C ILE A 43 -0.54 4.70 6.94
N VAL A 44 -1.32 5.75 7.20
CA VAL A 44 -1.74 6.73 6.18
C VAL A 44 -1.38 8.13 6.63
N ASN A 45 -1.26 9.04 5.66
CA ASN A 45 -1.19 10.48 5.92
C ASN A 45 -2.58 11.09 5.80
N ILE A 46 -2.94 11.94 6.74
CA ILE A 46 -4.12 12.81 6.67
C ILE A 46 -3.63 14.24 6.51
N VAL A 47 -4.10 14.91 5.47
CA VAL A 47 -3.77 16.30 5.15
C VAL A 47 -5.02 17.15 5.30
N THR A 48 -4.94 18.23 6.06
CA THR A 48 -6.03 19.20 6.26
C THR A 48 -5.70 20.48 5.52
N PHE A 49 -6.66 21.00 4.75
CA PHE A 49 -6.55 22.29 4.07
C PHE A 49 -7.20 23.42 4.90
N PRO A 50 -6.88 24.69 4.61
CA PRO A 50 -7.42 25.84 5.37
C PRO A 50 -8.96 25.94 5.39
N ASP A 51 -9.63 25.37 4.39
CA ASP A 51 -11.10 25.30 4.32
C ASP A 51 -11.70 24.17 5.18
N GLY A 52 -10.86 23.44 5.91
CA GLY A 52 -11.24 22.30 6.74
C GLY A 52 -11.40 20.99 5.98
N SER A 53 -11.24 20.99 4.65
CA SER A 53 -11.27 19.75 3.88
C SER A 53 -10.08 18.86 4.24
N LYS A 54 -10.33 17.55 4.27
CA LYS A 54 -9.31 16.55 4.64
C LYS A 54 -9.10 15.56 3.53
N TYR A 55 -7.85 15.17 3.34
CA TYR A 55 -7.44 14.20 2.34
C TYR A 55 -6.66 13.07 3.00
N HIS A 56 -6.99 11.85 2.62
CA HIS A 56 -6.22 10.65 2.87
C HIS A 56 -5.18 10.50 1.75
N SER A 57 -3.92 10.29 2.12
CA SER A 57 -2.84 9.99 1.19
C SER A 57 -2.07 8.77 1.69
N ASP A 58 -2.08 7.70 0.89
CA ASP A 58 -1.38 6.45 1.19
C ASP A 58 -0.37 6.12 0.11
N VAL A 59 0.90 6.41 0.40
CA VAL A 59 2.03 6.13 -0.49
C VAL A 59 2.71 4.79 -0.18
N ALA A 60 2.19 4.01 0.78
CA ALA A 60 2.88 2.85 1.35
C ALA A 60 2.03 1.56 1.40
N PHE A 61 0.76 1.58 0.99
CA PHE A 61 -0.10 0.38 1.01
C PHE A 61 0.37 -0.74 0.05
N GLY A 62 1.08 -0.35 -1.01
CA GLY A 62 1.52 -1.25 -2.06
C GLY A 62 0.65 -1.19 -3.31
N GLY A 63 0.66 -2.27 -4.11
CA GLY A 63 0.21 -2.20 -5.51
C GLY A 63 -1.26 -1.85 -5.72
N ASP A 64 -2.13 -2.08 -4.74
CA ASP A 64 -3.58 -1.80 -4.84
C ASP A 64 -4.01 -0.56 -4.06
N GLY A 65 -3.03 0.26 -3.65
CA GLY A 65 -3.27 1.56 -3.03
C GLY A 65 -3.84 2.57 -4.02
N ALA A 66 -4.32 3.68 -3.46
CA ALA A 66 -4.73 4.83 -4.25
C ALA A 66 -3.51 5.42 -4.97
N THR A 67 -3.66 5.77 -6.24
CA THR A 67 -2.61 6.46 -7.02
C THR A 67 -2.66 7.98 -6.88
N MET A 68 -3.61 8.49 -6.08
CA MET A 68 -3.81 9.91 -5.81
C MET A 68 -4.28 10.14 -4.38
N PRO A 69 -4.07 11.33 -3.80
CA PRO A 69 -4.73 11.74 -2.57
C PRO A 69 -6.25 11.71 -2.74
N MET A 70 -6.95 11.13 -1.76
CA MET A 70 -8.41 10.98 -1.78
C MET A 70 -9.04 11.90 -0.75
N PRO A 71 -10.02 12.74 -1.11
CA PRO A 71 -10.76 13.51 -0.13
C PRO A 71 -11.52 12.57 0.82
N LEU A 72 -11.60 12.92 2.10
CA LEU A 72 -12.39 12.21 3.10
C LEU A 72 -13.89 12.52 2.93
N ILE A 73 -14.45 12.08 1.80
CA ILE A 73 -15.87 12.23 1.44
C ILE A 73 -16.47 10.83 1.30
N ASP A 74 -17.54 10.56 2.04
CA ASP A 74 -18.19 9.24 2.06
C ASP A 74 -18.71 8.85 0.67
N GLY A 75 -18.21 7.74 0.14
CA GLY A 75 -18.71 7.11 -1.06
C GLY A 75 -18.26 7.74 -2.38
N LEU A 76 -17.43 8.80 -2.35
CA LEU A 76 -16.92 9.40 -3.58
C LEU A 76 -16.03 8.41 -4.35
N VAL A 77 -16.42 8.11 -5.58
CA VAL A 77 -15.75 7.15 -6.45
C VAL A 77 -14.68 7.86 -7.28
N HIS A 78 -13.49 7.29 -7.31
CA HIS A 78 -12.37 7.74 -8.13
C HIS A 78 -11.93 6.61 -9.05
N GLU A 79 -11.50 6.97 -10.27
CA GLU A 79 -10.72 6.06 -11.11
C GLU A 79 -9.33 5.86 -10.51
N ASN A 80 -8.79 4.66 -10.66
CA ASN A 80 -7.45 4.29 -10.24
C ASN A 80 -6.73 3.62 -11.43
N LEU A 81 -5.72 2.79 -11.18
CA LEU A 81 -4.98 2.13 -12.25
C LEU A 81 -5.89 1.22 -13.11
N GLY A 82 -5.96 1.48 -14.41
CA GLY A 82 -6.73 0.69 -15.37
C GLY A 82 -8.23 0.93 -15.23
N THR A 83 -9.02 -0.14 -15.14
CA THR A 83 -10.48 -0.08 -14.92
C THR A 83 -10.86 -0.08 -13.44
N GLN A 84 -9.87 -0.05 -12.54
CA GLN A 84 -10.12 -0.12 -11.11
C GLN A 84 -10.73 1.18 -10.61
N GLN A 85 -11.77 1.06 -9.79
CA GLN A 85 -12.35 2.18 -9.06
C GLN A 85 -12.10 2.01 -7.56
N ILE A 86 -11.88 3.14 -6.89
CA ILE A 86 -11.60 3.21 -5.45
C ILE A 86 -12.53 4.21 -4.79
N ARG A 87 -12.81 4.01 -3.49
CA ARG A 87 -13.56 4.97 -2.68
C ARG A 87 -13.19 4.86 -1.21
N LEU A 88 -13.49 5.90 -0.45
CA LEU A 88 -13.53 5.87 1.00
C LEU A 88 -14.98 5.78 1.45
N LYS A 89 -15.33 4.75 2.22
CA LYS A 89 -16.65 4.58 2.82
C LYS A 89 -16.58 4.90 4.30
N ARG A 90 -17.51 5.70 4.82
CA ARG A 90 -17.64 6.00 6.24
C ARG A 90 -18.64 5.03 6.87
N ASP A 91 -18.15 4.00 7.54
CA ASP A 91 -18.99 2.92 8.08
C ASP A 91 -18.30 2.15 9.22
N TRP A 92 -19.00 1.22 9.83
CA TRP A 92 -18.46 0.28 10.82
C TRP A 92 -17.86 -0.95 10.16
N ILE A 93 -16.82 -1.52 10.79
CA ILE A 93 -16.28 -2.82 10.38
C ILE A 93 -17.03 -3.97 11.06
N PRO A 94 -17.05 -5.21 10.48
CA PRO A 94 -17.94 -6.28 10.91
C PRO A 94 -17.90 -6.62 12.41
N HIS A 95 -16.71 -6.75 13.01
CA HIS A 95 -16.55 -7.13 14.42
C HIS A 95 -16.65 -5.95 15.41
N GLN A 96 -16.95 -4.74 14.94
CA GLN A 96 -17.12 -3.60 15.82
C GLN A 96 -18.44 -3.73 16.61
N ILE A 97 -18.35 -3.81 17.95
CA ILE A 97 -19.51 -3.98 18.83
C ILE A 97 -20.20 -2.63 19.09
N HIS A 98 -19.44 -1.59 19.41
CA HIS A 98 -19.99 -0.26 19.72
C HIS A 98 -20.17 0.55 18.43
N LYS A 99 -21.40 0.54 17.90
CA LYS A 99 -21.77 1.20 16.63
C LYS A 99 -22.57 2.47 16.88
N THR A 100 -21.88 3.61 16.89
CA THR A 100 -22.46 4.97 16.91
C THR A 100 -21.85 5.77 15.76
N GLU A 101 -22.41 6.93 15.44
CA GLU A 101 -21.89 7.78 14.35
C GLU A 101 -20.42 8.19 14.59
N GLU A 102 -20.05 8.43 15.84
CA GLU A 102 -18.69 8.81 16.26
C GLU A 102 -17.70 7.66 16.06
N THR A 103 -18.16 6.41 16.18
CA THR A 103 -17.29 5.23 16.08
C THR A 103 -17.15 4.70 14.66
N LYS A 104 -17.78 5.33 13.65
CA LYS A 104 -17.53 4.98 12.26
C LYS A 104 -16.03 5.09 11.93
N LEU A 105 -15.59 4.30 10.97
CA LEU A 105 -14.25 4.32 10.42
C LEU A 105 -14.31 4.76 8.96
N TRP A 106 -13.21 5.28 8.46
CA TRP A 106 -12.99 5.35 7.03
C TRP A 106 -12.52 3.98 6.55
N ILE A 107 -13.13 3.48 5.48
CA ILE A 107 -12.84 2.17 4.90
C ILE A 107 -12.45 2.39 3.45
N TYR A 108 -11.21 2.08 3.10
CA TYR A 108 -10.76 2.09 1.72
C TYR A 108 -11.27 0.85 1.00
N GLN A 109 -12.03 1.09 -0.07
CA GLN A 109 -12.64 0.05 -0.89
C GLN A 109 -12.19 0.18 -2.34
N TYR A 110 -12.13 -0.95 -3.01
CA TYR A 110 -11.86 -1.03 -4.44
C TYR A 110 -12.84 -1.95 -5.15
N ARG A 111 -12.97 -1.79 -6.46
CA ARG A 111 -13.56 -2.77 -7.37
C ARG A 111 -12.81 -2.72 -8.70
N ASN A 112 -12.69 -3.86 -9.37
CA ASN A 112 -11.89 -3.95 -10.60
C ASN A 112 -12.59 -3.39 -11.85
N SER A 113 -13.89 -3.12 -11.77
CA SER A 113 -14.68 -2.44 -12.79
C SER A 113 -16.04 -2.04 -12.20
N ALA A 114 -16.78 -1.17 -12.89
CA ALA A 114 -18.03 -0.60 -12.39
C ALA A 114 -19.15 -1.65 -12.14
N ASP A 115 -19.09 -2.81 -12.81
CA ASP A 115 -20.03 -3.93 -12.67
C ASP A 115 -19.66 -4.91 -11.53
N LYS A 116 -18.54 -4.69 -10.82
CA LYS A 116 -18.08 -5.58 -9.74
C LYS A 116 -18.42 -5.03 -8.37
N GLU A 117 -18.51 -5.98 -7.43
CA GLU A 117 -18.70 -5.69 -6.01
C GLU A 117 -17.51 -4.95 -5.40
N TRP A 118 -17.83 -4.09 -4.43
CA TRP A 118 -16.84 -3.38 -3.63
C TRP A 118 -16.19 -4.34 -2.62
N ASN A 119 -14.86 -4.28 -2.55
CA ASN A 119 -14.07 -5.03 -1.59
C ASN A 119 -13.33 -4.05 -0.67
N SER A 120 -13.40 -4.29 0.64
CA SER A 120 -12.72 -3.45 1.63
C SER A 120 -11.31 -3.99 1.90
N PHE A 121 -10.30 -3.13 1.74
CA PHE A 121 -8.90 -3.46 1.98
C PHE A 121 -8.46 -3.11 3.41
N TYR A 122 -8.72 -1.88 3.85
CA TYR A 122 -8.28 -1.40 5.14
C TYR A 122 -9.22 -0.35 5.72
N SER A 123 -9.09 -0.11 7.02
CA SER A 123 -9.85 0.90 7.75
C SER A 123 -9.01 1.71 8.72
N PHE A 124 -9.43 2.95 8.97
CA PHE A 124 -8.78 3.87 9.91
C PHE A 124 -9.78 4.85 10.54
N PRO A 125 -9.57 5.24 11.81
CA PRO A 125 -10.42 6.22 12.49
C PRO A 125 -10.01 7.66 12.17
N GLY A 126 -8.79 7.88 11.69
CA GLY A 126 -8.24 9.21 11.41
C GLY A 126 -7.67 9.91 12.65
N ILE A 127 -7.37 9.19 13.72
CA ILE A 127 -6.69 9.72 14.90
C ILE A 127 -5.18 9.80 14.65
N GLU A 128 -4.54 10.85 15.19
CA GLU A 128 -3.08 11.02 15.07
C GLU A 128 -2.33 9.98 15.89
N PHE A 129 -1.30 9.41 15.27
CA PHE A 129 -0.31 8.55 15.90
C PHE A 129 1.02 9.30 15.96
N TYR A 130 1.70 9.20 17.10
CA TYR A 130 3.01 9.80 17.35
C TYR A 130 4.14 8.79 17.11
N ALA A 131 5.38 9.26 17.21
CA ALA A 131 6.57 8.43 16.99
C ALA A 131 6.59 7.16 17.88
N LEU A 132 6.15 7.25 19.14
CA LEU A 132 6.10 6.10 20.03
C LEU A 132 5.02 5.08 19.64
N ASP A 133 3.87 5.52 19.14
CA ASP A 133 2.85 4.63 18.61
C ASP A 133 3.41 3.83 17.43
N TRP A 134 4.14 4.52 16.54
CA TRP A 134 4.83 3.87 15.42
C TRP A 134 5.95 2.93 15.88
N GLY A 135 6.63 3.22 16.99
CA GLY A 135 7.58 2.30 17.60
C GLY A 135 6.94 0.96 17.99
N VAL A 136 5.75 1.00 18.60
CA VAL A 136 4.99 -0.20 18.98
C VAL A 136 4.53 -0.98 17.75
N VAL A 137 3.91 -0.28 16.79
CA VAL A 137 3.41 -0.92 15.57
C VAL A 137 4.56 -1.50 14.74
N ASN A 138 5.64 -0.75 14.55
CA ASN A 138 6.79 -1.19 13.78
C ASN A 138 7.50 -2.37 14.44
N TRP A 139 7.62 -2.40 15.77
CA TRP A 139 8.12 -3.59 16.46
C TRP A 139 7.29 -4.81 16.06
N TRP A 140 5.97 -4.77 16.26
CA TRP A 140 5.10 -5.92 16.01
C TRP A 140 5.18 -6.41 14.56
N VAL A 141 5.12 -5.48 13.61
CA VAL A 141 5.17 -5.80 12.18
C VAL A 141 6.50 -6.46 11.78
N ASN A 142 7.62 -6.14 12.43
CA ASN A 142 8.93 -6.67 12.02
C ASN A 142 9.34 -7.95 12.75
N THR A 143 8.85 -8.19 13.97
CA THR A 143 9.40 -9.26 14.83
C THR A 143 8.37 -10.31 15.23
N HIS A 144 7.07 -10.00 15.19
CA HIS A 144 6.05 -10.97 15.60
C HIS A 144 5.95 -12.14 14.59
N PRO A 145 5.90 -13.40 15.03
CA PRO A 145 5.81 -14.56 14.14
C PRO A 145 4.61 -14.54 13.19
N ASP A 146 3.47 -14.02 13.66
CA ASP A 146 2.24 -13.92 12.86
C ASP A 146 2.21 -12.70 11.91
N SER A 147 3.25 -11.86 11.92
CA SER A 147 3.33 -10.75 10.98
C SER A 147 3.64 -11.28 9.57
N HIS A 148 2.75 -10.98 8.62
CA HIS A 148 2.94 -11.32 7.21
C HIS A 148 4.21 -10.67 6.62
N GLN A 149 4.62 -9.51 7.14
CA GLN A 149 5.74 -8.71 6.64
C GLN A 149 7.08 -9.29 7.06
N ARG A 150 7.10 -10.11 8.13
CA ARG A 150 8.31 -10.81 8.58
C ARG A 150 8.68 -11.97 7.66
N SER A 151 7.70 -12.65 7.08
CA SER A 151 7.89 -13.87 6.28
C SER A 151 7.75 -13.67 4.78
N ASN A 152 7.32 -12.48 4.33
CA ASN A 152 7.13 -12.20 2.91
C ASN A 152 7.98 -11.02 2.46
N VAL A 153 8.64 -11.19 1.31
CA VAL A 153 9.34 -10.09 0.63
C VAL A 153 8.36 -9.47 -0.37
N LEU A 154 8.03 -8.20 -0.15
CA LEU A 154 7.14 -7.44 -1.01
C LEU A 154 7.87 -6.20 -1.53
N THR A 155 7.87 -6.00 -2.85
CA THR A 155 8.41 -4.78 -3.45
C THR A 155 7.45 -4.28 -4.51
N ILE A 156 7.09 -3.01 -4.43
CA ILE A 156 6.09 -2.41 -5.32
C ILE A 156 6.72 -1.19 -5.99
N LYS A 157 6.51 -1.07 -7.30
CA LYS A 157 6.94 0.09 -8.07
C LYS A 157 5.85 0.50 -9.04
N PHE A 158 5.34 1.71 -8.88
CA PHE A 158 4.49 2.33 -9.89
C PHE A 158 5.35 2.85 -11.04
N LEU A 159 4.83 2.70 -12.26
CA LEU A 159 5.44 3.13 -13.50
C LEU A 159 4.76 4.40 -13.96
N ARG A 160 5.55 5.42 -14.31
CA ARG A 160 5.06 6.70 -14.81
C ARG A 160 5.49 6.97 -16.24
N ARG A 161 4.68 7.71 -16.98
CA ARG A 161 4.99 8.23 -18.32
C ARG A 161 4.33 9.59 -18.52
N PRO A 162 4.77 10.40 -19.49
CA PRO A 162 4.05 11.61 -19.89
C PRO A 162 2.61 11.29 -20.31
N VAL A 163 1.65 12.15 -19.99
CA VAL A 163 0.27 12.03 -20.45
C VAL A 163 0.23 12.20 -21.98
N GLU A 164 -0.22 11.18 -22.70
CA GLU A 164 -0.25 11.19 -24.17
C GLU A 164 -1.47 11.94 -24.74
N ASN A 165 -2.55 12.13 -23.96
CA ASN A 165 -3.80 12.72 -24.44
C ASN A 165 -4.46 13.67 -23.41
N GLY A 166 -4.58 14.95 -23.77
CA GLY A 166 -5.42 15.94 -23.07
C GLY A 166 -4.79 17.32 -22.96
N VAL A 167 -5.46 18.34 -23.53
CA VAL A 167 -5.03 19.76 -23.49
C VAL A 167 -4.88 20.30 -22.05
N ARG A 168 -5.52 19.64 -21.07
CA ARG A 168 -5.56 20.07 -19.67
C ARG A 168 -4.40 19.57 -18.81
N PHE A 169 -3.62 18.59 -19.29
CA PHE A 169 -2.56 17.91 -18.51
C PHE A 169 -1.25 17.80 -19.32
N GLU A 170 -1.07 18.66 -20.33
CA GLU A 170 0.16 18.69 -21.13
C GLU A 170 1.38 18.97 -20.24
N GLY A 171 2.36 18.07 -20.27
CA GLY A 171 3.55 18.12 -19.41
C GLY A 171 3.43 17.36 -18.09
N GLU A 172 2.25 16.83 -17.75
CA GLU A 172 2.07 16.01 -16.54
C GLU A 172 2.50 14.55 -16.75
N GLN A 173 2.67 13.84 -15.64
CA GLN A 173 3.00 12.41 -15.59
C GLN A 173 1.79 11.62 -15.11
N GLU A 174 1.44 10.53 -15.81
CA GLU A 174 0.44 9.57 -15.35
C GLU A 174 1.09 8.29 -14.82
N ILE A 175 0.41 7.62 -13.90
CA ILE A 175 0.74 6.26 -13.47
C ILE A 175 0.03 5.30 -14.43
N TYR A 176 0.78 4.71 -15.36
CA TYR A 176 0.24 3.81 -16.38
C TYR A 176 0.36 2.33 -16.00
N GLY A 177 1.11 2.00 -14.95
CA GLY A 177 1.33 0.62 -14.57
C GLY A 177 1.98 0.44 -13.21
N LYS A 178 2.12 -0.81 -12.82
CA LYS A 178 2.81 -1.23 -11.59
C LYS A 178 3.56 -2.54 -11.80
N ARG A 179 4.68 -2.66 -11.10
CA ARG A 179 5.42 -3.90 -10.88
C ARG A 179 5.36 -4.28 -9.42
N MET A 180 5.25 -5.57 -9.16
CA MET A 180 5.12 -6.12 -7.82
C MET A 180 5.94 -7.39 -7.72
N LEU A 181 6.90 -7.42 -6.80
CA LEU A 181 7.58 -8.64 -6.39
C LEU A 181 6.87 -9.15 -5.13
N VAL A 182 6.47 -10.41 -5.18
CA VAL A 182 5.90 -11.14 -4.05
C VAL A 182 6.70 -12.41 -3.87
N ASN A 183 7.52 -12.44 -2.83
CA ASN A 183 8.50 -13.49 -2.56
C ASN A 183 9.44 -13.71 -3.75
N GLY A 184 9.27 -14.76 -4.54
CA GLY A 184 10.06 -14.99 -5.75
C GLY A 184 9.40 -14.53 -7.05
N VAL A 185 8.17 -14.02 -7.04
CA VAL A 185 7.40 -13.81 -8.27
C VAL A 185 7.27 -12.31 -8.58
N VAL A 186 7.80 -11.89 -9.72
CA VAL A 186 7.61 -10.55 -10.27
C VAL A 186 6.41 -10.53 -11.19
N LYS A 187 5.47 -9.64 -10.88
CA LYS A 187 4.24 -9.41 -11.60
C LYS A 187 4.22 -7.99 -12.17
N GLU A 188 3.63 -7.82 -13.34
CA GLU A 188 3.43 -6.54 -13.99
C GLU A 188 1.96 -6.35 -14.35
N ASN A 189 1.46 -5.14 -14.18
CA ASN A 189 0.14 -4.72 -14.63
C ASN A 189 0.24 -3.31 -15.22
N LEU A 190 0.03 -3.17 -16.53
CA LEU A 190 0.09 -1.91 -17.27
C LEU A 190 -1.30 -1.30 -17.50
N GLY A 191 -2.18 -1.36 -16.48
CA GLY A 191 -3.56 -0.87 -16.55
C GLY A 191 -4.59 -1.91 -17.00
N GLY A 192 -4.19 -3.19 -17.06
CA GLY A 192 -5.04 -4.29 -17.51
C GLY A 192 -4.94 -5.50 -16.59
N ARG A 193 -4.71 -6.68 -17.18
CA ARG A 193 -4.53 -7.91 -16.42
C ARG A 193 -3.09 -8.04 -15.91
N THR A 194 -2.95 -8.44 -14.65
CA THR A 194 -1.65 -8.77 -14.07
C THR A 194 -1.03 -10.00 -14.74
N GLN A 195 0.23 -9.90 -15.14
CA GLN A 195 1.02 -10.97 -15.75
C GLN A 195 2.24 -11.27 -14.90
N ILE A 196 2.68 -12.54 -14.86
CA ILE A 196 3.97 -12.90 -14.27
C ILE A 196 5.03 -12.68 -15.33
N ILE A 197 6.05 -11.87 -15.02
CA ILE A 197 7.14 -11.56 -15.95
C ILE A 197 8.45 -12.23 -15.54
N THR A 198 8.59 -12.66 -14.28
CA THR A 198 9.77 -13.41 -13.79
C THR A 198 9.39 -14.22 -12.55
N THR A 199 9.92 -15.43 -12.44
CA THR A 199 9.84 -16.29 -11.25
C THR A 199 11.26 -16.66 -10.84
N CYS A 200 11.65 -16.21 -9.65
CA CYS A 200 12.94 -16.47 -9.03
C CYS A 200 12.80 -17.70 -8.13
N LYS A 201 13.69 -18.66 -8.29
CA LYS A 201 13.82 -19.87 -7.48
C LYS A 201 14.91 -19.71 -6.41
N THR A 202 15.91 -18.89 -6.66
CA THR A 202 17.01 -18.63 -5.71
C THR A 202 17.07 -17.16 -5.30
N GLU A 203 17.83 -16.88 -4.24
CA GLU A 203 18.03 -15.51 -3.76
C GLU A 203 18.83 -14.66 -4.77
N GLU A 204 19.80 -15.26 -5.45
CA GLU A 204 20.58 -14.58 -6.49
C GLU A 204 19.65 -14.09 -7.61
N GLU A 205 18.77 -14.95 -8.11
CA GLU A 205 17.76 -14.58 -9.12
C GLU A 205 16.82 -13.48 -8.60
N ARG A 206 16.47 -13.50 -7.32
CA ARG A 206 15.63 -12.46 -6.70
C ARG A 206 16.33 -11.12 -6.60
N ILE A 207 17.62 -11.11 -6.24
CA ILE A 207 18.45 -9.91 -6.20
C ILE A 207 18.59 -9.31 -7.61
N GLU A 208 18.86 -10.14 -8.62
CA GLU A 208 18.90 -9.69 -10.02
C GLU A 208 17.56 -9.09 -10.47
N ALA A 209 16.44 -9.68 -10.04
CA ALA A 209 15.10 -9.16 -10.33
C ALA A 209 14.82 -7.82 -9.63
N LEU A 210 15.27 -7.63 -8.38
CA LEU A 210 15.19 -6.37 -7.66
C LEU A 210 15.94 -5.25 -8.41
N GLU A 211 17.14 -5.53 -8.89
CA GLU A 211 17.92 -4.60 -9.69
C GLU A 211 17.21 -4.27 -11.01
N LYS A 212 16.90 -5.30 -11.81
CA LYS A 212 16.35 -5.16 -13.15
C LYS A 212 15.00 -4.45 -13.19
N TYR A 213 14.08 -4.82 -12.30
CA TYR A 213 12.70 -4.36 -12.37
C TYR A 213 12.39 -3.20 -11.42
N PHE A 214 13.09 -3.12 -10.29
CA PHE A 214 12.81 -2.15 -9.22
C PHE A 214 13.88 -1.08 -9.07
N GLN A 215 15.08 -1.27 -9.64
CA GLN A 215 16.25 -0.38 -9.48
C GLN A 215 16.72 -0.32 -8.02
N LEU A 216 16.65 -1.47 -7.34
CA LEU A 216 17.17 -1.63 -5.99
C LEU A 216 18.47 -2.44 -6.06
N PHE A 217 19.53 -1.87 -5.50
CA PHE A 217 20.87 -2.45 -5.51
C PHE A 217 21.27 -2.73 -4.07
N LEU A 218 21.58 -4.00 -3.78
CA LEU A 218 22.02 -4.41 -2.45
C LEU A 218 23.55 -4.43 -2.40
N THR A 219 24.10 -3.95 -1.31
CA THR A 219 25.50 -4.13 -0.94
C THR A 219 25.80 -5.59 -0.60
N ASP A 220 27.07 -5.97 -0.59
CA ASP A 220 27.47 -7.35 -0.25
C ASP A 220 27.13 -7.71 1.21
N GLU A 221 27.08 -6.72 2.11
CA GLU A 221 26.64 -6.93 3.49
C GLU A 221 25.14 -7.24 3.56
N GLU A 222 24.30 -6.46 2.86
CA GLU A 222 22.85 -6.70 2.80
C GLU A 222 22.51 -8.04 2.16
N LYS A 223 23.22 -8.43 1.09
CA LYS A 223 23.07 -9.76 0.47
C LYS A 223 23.37 -10.88 1.47
N LYS A 224 24.47 -10.77 2.23
CA LYS A 224 24.83 -11.76 3.26
C LYS A 224 23.82 -11.82 4.40
N ALA A 225 23.20 -10.70 4.75
CA ALA A 225 22.21 -10.63 5.83
C ALA A 225 20.90 -11.37 5.50
N ILE A 226 20.63 -11.69 4.22
CA ILE A 226 19.47 -12.49 3.81
C ILE A 226 19.66 -13.97 4.16
N VAL A 227 20.91 -14.46 4.16
CA VAL A 227 21.22 -15.88 4.35
C VAL A 227 20.74 -16.37 5.71
N GLY A 228 19.94 -17.43 5.73
CA GLY A 228 19.32 -18.01 6.91
C GLY A 228 18.10 -17.25 7.44
N TYR A 229 17.70 -16.15 6.80
CA TYR A 229 16.48 -15.44 7.17
C TYR A 229 15.23 -16.20 6.71
N VAL A 230 14.12 -16.05 7.42
CA VAL A 230 12.90 -16.83 7.20
C VAL A 230 12.31 -16.70 5.79
N SER A 231 12.62 -15.61 5.08
CA SER A 231 12.14 -15.33 3.73
C SER A 231 13.17 -15.59 2.63
N GLU A 232 14.35 -16.11 2.95
CA GLU A 232 15.38 -16.50 1.98
C GLU A 232 14.82 -17.51 0.97
N LEU A 233 15.14 -17.32 -0.31
CA LEU A 233 14.85 -18.32 -1.34
C LEU A 233 16.00 -19.33 -1.43
N THR A 234 15.84 -20.47 -0.78
CA THR A 234 16.85 -21.53 -0.73
C THR A 234 16.87 -22.46 -1.96
N GLY A 235 16.03 -22.20 -2.96
CA GLY A 235 15.76 -23.16 -4.04
C GLY A 235 14.91 -24.34 -3.56
N THR A 236 14.02 -24.85 -4.39
CA THR A 236 13.39 -26.14 -4.09
C THR A 236 14.48 -27.22 -4.14
N ALA A 237 14.74 -27.88 -3.01
CA ALA A 237 15.34 -29.21 -3.04
C ALA A 237 14.41 -30.09 -3.88
N THR A 238 14.87 -30.47 -5.08
CA THR A 238 14.21 -31.48 -5.92
C THR A 238 14.23 -32.83 -5.25
#